data_AF-A0AA85FMG7-F1
#
_entry.id   AF-A0AA85FMG7-F1
#
_cell.length_a   1.000
_cell.length_b   1.000
_cell.length_c   1.000
_cell.angle_alpha   90.00
_cell.angle_beta   90.00
_cell.angle_gamma   90.00
#
_symmetry.space_group_name_H-M   'P 1'
#
loop_
_entity.id
_entity.type
_entity.pdbx_description
1 polymer ?
#
loop_
_entity_poly.entity_id
_entity_poly.type
_entity_poly.pdbx_seq_one_letter_code
_entity_poly.pdbx_strand_id
1 'polypeptide(L)'
;MSDINNMENVCESLISSGKYHEAIQEYKHLTSLALNGLNYYHKYDRLYLGFCVSSTFFLWSLVIICRLFDRSDNVECTNHESYLNSFCWTLINCIVIGFGLLVLTFANSWSFGPTVYQLVPLILVLSLNYSTTRRKQLLTLINYIWNGLFSTNYEVPSLYTVCSITFASICLLELLIWGFFHRYLLSLACLLFALWPYIDQSFRPHEKLILSLWHISCCGLAIFPLLPAIGSNMCPTIVFITGLILTPISIISFRFVSNSQNHLFIWLGYLFGFVICLSSFAVYAMSFSVIRTGILKIIIHIFSWSVIILLPLSVILLVPTRLGPRMIGWTIVYVVPLLLMSTYYEVSFFAVFAVVTYLWFYIETKPLTLILKDNIRVWDLGTSIDDSIHLAIQIQYPYSENPLNLKRFRQSLFFIFLLIIGFFGTGNIASINSFDPRSTFCFTTILNPALMAILLLIKVMCPMLFLGVIYAAIQLHNGNPDNYSSSINSQRSKRGYHSILAQTGVTAVLSNLIAIHFFVWLKDEGSWLDIGTSISHYVIAMSISLAGFLFTLLGREMLSFSVNSNINQKLLKVSNKHV
;
A
#
# COMPACT_ATOMS: atom_id res chain seq x y z
N MET A 1 -5.71 -22.95 45.45
CA MET A 1 -6.64 -22.33 46.41
C MET A 1 -6.32 -22.72 47.85
N SER A 2 -6.04 -24.00 48.15
CA SER A 2 -5.57 -24.45 49.48
C SER A 2 -4.38 -23.63 50.01
N ASP A 3 -3.39 -23.36 49.16
CA ASP A 3 -2.13 -22.75 49.60
C ASP A 3 -2.26 -21.24 49.85
N ILE A 4 -3.16 -20.56 49.13
CA ILE A 4 -3.45 -19.13 49.36
C ILE A 4 -4.19 -18.97 50.68
N ASN A 5 -5.22 -19.79 50.92
CA ASN A 5 -5.95 -19.78 52.19
C ASN A 5 -5.05 -20.12 53.37
N ASN A 6 -4.10 -21.04 53.20
CA ASN A 6 -3.11 -21.35 54.23
C ASN A 6 -2.19 -20.14 54.51
N MET A 7 -1.72 -19.44 53.48
CA MET A 7 -0.92 -18.23 53.66
C MET A 7 -1.72 -17.06 54.28
N GLU A 8 -2.99 -16.90 53.93
CA GLU A 8 -3.89 -15.93 54.57
C GLU A 8 -4.07 -16.22 56.06
N ASN A 9 -4.34 -17.49 56.42
CA ASN A 9 -4.46 -17.92 57.81
C ASN A 9 -3.16 -17.67 58.60
N VAL A 10 -1.99 -17.88 57.98
CA VAL A 10 -0.69 -17.56 58.59
C VAL A 10 -0.58 -16.05 58.84
N CYS A 11 -0.97 -15.21 57.88
CA CYS A 11 -0.98 -13.76 58.05
C CYS A 11 -1.91 -13.30 59.19
N GLU A 12 -3.12 -13.86 59.28
CA GLU A 12 -4.08 -13.57 60.37
C GLU A 12 -3.56 -14.01 61.74
N SER A 13 -2.82 -15.12 61.80
CA SER A 13 -2.14 -15.58 63.03
C SER A 13 -1.01 -14.63 63.46
N LEU A 14 -0.30 -14.02 62.52
CA LEU A 14 0.76 -13.04 62.79
C LEU A 14 0.18 -11.69 63.25
N ILE A 15 -0.99 -11.30 62.72
CA ILE A 15 -1.73 -10.12 63.19
C ILE A 15 -2.24 -10.33 64.62
N SER A 16 -2.87 -11.47 64.91
CA SER A 16 -3.41 -11.76 66.24
C SER A 16 -2.34 -11.90 67.31
N SER A 17 -1.11 -12.30 66.93
CA SER A 17 0.05 -12.35 67.83
C SER A 17 0.82 -11.02 67.97
N GLY A 18 0.36 -9.93 67.35
CA GLY A 18 0.95 -8.59 67.46
C GLY A 18 2.23 -8.37 66.65
N LYS A 19 2.61 -9.31 65.78
CA LYS A 19 3.83 -9.24 64.95
C LYS A 19 3.58 -8.57 63.60
N TYR A 20 3.21 -7.29 63.64
CA TYR A 20 2.79 -6.55 62.44
C TYR A 20 3.86 -6.49 61.33
N HIS A 21 5.14 -6.42 61.69
CA HIS A 21 6.21 -6.30 60.69
C HIS A 21 6.40 -7.59 59.87
N GLU A 22 6.30 -8.76 60.52
CA GLU A 22 6.33 -10.08 59.86
C GLU A 22 5.08 -10.26 58.99
N ALA A 23 3.90 -9.88 59.51
CA ALA A 23 2.66 -9.92 58.75
C ALA A 23 2.72 -9.07 57.46
N ILE A 24 3.28 -7.85 57.52
CA ILE A 24 3.44 -6.98 56.34
C ILE A 24 4.36 -7.63 55.28
N GLN A 25 5.41 -8.33 55.71
CA GLN A 25 6.31 -9.03 54.78
C GLN A 25 5.61 -10.20 54.10
N GLU A 26 4.86 -11.02 54.86
CA GLU A 26 4.08 -12.13 54.30
C GLU A 26 2.96 -11.65 53.37
N TYR A 27 2.24 -10.57 53.70
CA TYR A 27 1.26 -9.99 52.78
C TYR A 27 1.89 -9.46 51.49
N LYS A 28 3.09 -8.86 51.55
CA LYS A 28 3.82 -8.46 50.34
C LYS A 28 4.19 -9.67 49.49
N HIS A 29 4.63 -10.76 50.11
CA HIS A 29 4.94 -12.00 49.43
C HIS A 29 3.69 -12.62 48.79
N LEU A 30 2.59 -12.74 49.54
CA LEU A 30 1.27 -13.18 49.04
C LEU A 30 0.81 -12.33 47.84
N THR A 31 0.89 -11.01 47.96
CA THR A 31 0.51 -10.08 46.87
C THR A 31 1.35 -10.34 45.62
N SER A 32 2.66 -10.53 45.77
CA SER A 32 3.55 -10.83 44.64
C SER A 32 3.24 -12.17 43.97
N LEU A 33 2.91 -13.20 44.75
CA LEU A 33 2.49 -14.51 44.25
C LEU A 33 1.14 -14.45 43.55
N ALA A 34 0.18 -13.71 44.11
CA ALA A 34 -1.14 -13.51 43.52
C ALA A 34 -1.03 -12.76 42.17
N LEU A 35 -0.19 -11.72 42.09
CA LEU A 35 0.08 -11.01 40.84
C LEU A 35 0.77 -11.91 39.81
N ASN A 36 1.73 -12.74 40.22
CA ASN A 36 2.37 -13.72 39.32
C ASN A 36 1.38 -14.77 38.81
N GLY A 37 0.49 -15.27 39.69
CA GLY A 37 -0.58 -16.18 39.32
C GLY A 37 -1.57 -15.56 38.32
N LEU A 38 -1.99 -14.32 38.57
CA LEU A 38 -2.87 -13.57 37.66
C LEU A 38 -2.21 -13.37 36.30
N ASN A 39 -0.93 -12.97 36.29
CA ASN A 39 -0.16 -12.80 35.05
C ASN A 39 -0.01 -14.11 34.27
N TYR A 40 0.17 -15.23 34.95
CA TYR A 40 0.20 -16.55 34.34
C TYR A 40 -1.13 -16.86 33.65
N TYR A 41 -2.27 -16.71 34.34
CA TYR A 41 -3.58 -16.99 33.74
C TYR A 41 -3.91 -16.06 32.56
N HIS A 42 -3.50 -14.79 32.61
CA HIS A 42 -3.72 -13.87 31.49
C HIS A 42 -2.85 -14.18 30.27
N LYS A 43 -1.63 -14.72 30.46
CA LYS A 43 -0.67 -15.00 29.37
C LYS A 43 -0.60 -16.47 28.96
N TYR A 44 -1.32 -17.35 29.64
CA TYR A 44 -1.26 -18.80 29.46
C TYR A 44 -1.39 -19.21 27.99
N ASP A 45 -2.38 -18.68 27.28
CA ASP A 45 -2.64 -19.01 25.88
C ASP A 45 -1.85 -18.15 24.88
N ARG A 46 -1.03 -17.19 25.34
CA ARG A 46 -0.39 -16.19 24.48
C ARG A 46 0.53 -16.81 23.43
N LEU A 47 1.38 -17.74 23.83
CA LEU A 47 2.33 -18.40 22.90
C LEU A 47 1.59 -19.26 21.89
N TYR A 48 0.60 -20.01 22.35
CA TYR A 48 -0.19 -20.90 21.50
C TYR A 48 -1.03 -20.11 20.48
N LEU A 49 -1.79 -19.12 20.92
CA LEU A 49 -2.56 -18.25 20.02
C LEU A 49 -1.65 -17.44 19.10
N GLY A 50 -0.51 -16.97 19.61
CA GLY A 50 0.51 -16.29 18.81
C GLY A 50 1.04 -17.17 17.68
N PHE A 51 1.28 -18.45 17.95
CA PHE A 51 1.63 -19.43 16.92
C PHE A 51 0.52 -19.62 15.89
N CYS A 52 -0.74 -19.74 16.30
CA CYS A 52 -1.89 -19.83 15.38
C CYS A 52 -2.00 -18.60 14.47
N VAL A 53 -1.85 -17.39 15.01
CA VAL A 53 -1.90 -16.15 14.22
C VAL A 53 -0.72 -16.07 13.25
N SER A 54 0.52 -16.33 13.71
CA SER A 54 1.70 -16.34 12.84
C SER A 54 1.58 -17.39 11.72
N SER A 55 1.09 -18.59 12.05
CA SER A 55 0.83 -19.65 11.08
C SER A 55 -0.21 -19.23 10.05
N THR A 56 -1.28 -18.53 10.47
CA THR A 56 -2.30 -17.98 9.56
C THR A 56 -1.67 -17.07 8.50
N PHE A 57 -0.86 -16.09 8.90
CA PHE A 57 -0.23 -15.17 7.96
C PHE A 57 0.75 -15.88 7.02
N PHE A 58 1.53 -16.84 7.54
CA PHE A 58 2.45 -17.64 6.72
C PHE A 58 1.71 -18.51 5.69
N LEU A 59 0.70 -19.26 6.14
CA LEU A 59 -0.10 -20.13 5.28
C LEU A 59 -0.91 -19.33 4.26
N TRP A 60 -1.46 -18.18 4.65
CA TRP A 60 -2.16 -17.29 3.73
C TRP A 60 -1.23 -16.76 2.64
N SER A 61 -0.01 -16.38 3.01
CA SER A 61 1.02 -15.96 2.06
C SER A 61 1.41 -17.10 1.12
N LEU A 62 1.56 -18.33 1.62
CA LEU A 62 1.80 -19.51 0.79
C LEU A 62 0.63 -19.78 -0.18
N VAL A 63 -0.62 -19.69 0.28
CA VAL A 63 -1.80 -19.85 -0.58
C VAL A 63 -1.79 -18.83 -1.72
N ILE A 64 -1.47 -17.57 -1.42
CA ILE A 64 -1.36 -16.52 -2.43
C ILE A 64 -0.27 -16.90 -3.43
N ILE A 65 0.95 -17.21 -2.98
CA ILE A 65 2.09 -17.49 -3.85
C ILE A 65 1.81 -18.73 -4.73
N CYS A 66 1.25 -19.82 -4.18
CA CYS A 66 0.86 -21.00 -4.95
C CYS A 66 -0.13 -20.66 -6.07
N ARG A 67 -1.11 -19.77 -5.79
CA ARG A 67 -2.05 -19.28 -6.80
C ARG A 67 -1.39 -18.42 -7.88
N LEU A 68 -0.23 -17.81 -7.60
CA LEU A 68 0.54 -17.06 -8.60
C LEU A 68 1.36 -17.98 -9.51
N PHE A 69 1.81 -19.13 -9.01
CA PHE A 69 2.55 -20.15 -9.79
C PHE A 69 1.66 -21.00 -10.70
N ASP A 70 0.33 -20.86 -10.62
CA ASP A 70 -0.69 -21.71 -11.27
C ASP A 70 -0.69 -21.68 -12.83
N ARG A 71 0.36 -21.16 -13.49
CA ARG A 71 0.33 -21.00 -14.96
C ARG A 71 1.64 -20.89 -15.74
N SER A 72 2.81 -21.03 -15.15
CA SER A 72 4.00 -21.34 -15.96
C SER A 72 4.12 -22.84 -16.02
N ASP A 73 3.89 -23.36 -17.21
CA ASP A 73 4.31 -24.69 -17.65
C ASP A 73 3.28 -25.81 -17.47
N ASN A 74 2.49 -26.00 -18.54
CA ASN A 74 2.27 -27.35 -19.09
C ASN A 74 3.62 -27.95 -19.53
N VAL A 75 4.67 -27.92 -18.70
CA VAL A 75 5.79 -28.81 -18.92
C VAL A 75 5.23 -30.16 -18.54
N GLU A 76 5.12 -31.00 -19.57
CA GLU A 76 5.06 -32.45 -19.46
C GLU A 76 6.29 -32.92 -18.65
N CYS A 77 6.26 -32.70 -17.34
CA CYS A 77 7.21 -33.30 -16.43
C CYS A 77 6.82 -34.76 -16.34
N THR A 78 7.55 -35.56 -17.11
CA THR A 78 7.66 -37.01 -17.03
C THR A 78 7.24 -37.57 -15.67
N ASN A 79 6.30 -38.51 -15.69
CA ASN A 79 5.77 -39.28 -14.57
C ASN A 79 6.88 -40.07 -13.83
N HIS A 80 7.77 -39.39 -13.13
CA HIS A 80 8.53 -40.00 -12.05
C HIS A 80 7.91 -39.51 -10.75
N GLU A 81 6.88 -40.24 -10.30
CA GLU A 81 6.45 -40.21 -8.91
C GLU A 81 7.64 -40.68 -8.06
N SER A 82 8.43 -39.73 -7.57
CA SER A 82 9.46 -40.05 -6.59
C SER A 82 8.76 -40.47 -5.30
N TYR A 83 9.08 -41.66 -4.79
CA TYR A 83 8.58 -42.17 -3.50
C TYR A 83 8.75 -41.15 -2.35
N LEU A 84 9.78 -40.30 -2.42
CA LEU A 84 10.02 -39.17 -1.51
C LEU A 84 8.85 -38.18 -1.46
N ASN A 85 8.20 -37.92 -2.59
CA ASN A 85 7.07 -37.00 -2.67
C ASN A 85 5.83 -37.57 -1.96
N SER A 86 5.55 -38.86 -2.18
CA SER A 86 4.46 -39.58 -1.50
C SER A 86 4.66 -39.59 0.02
N PHE A 87 5.88 -39.89 0.49
CA PHE A 87 6.21 -39.89 1.91
C PHE A 87 6.03 -38.50 2.56
N CYS A 88 6.53 -37.43 1.93
CA CYS A 88 6.35 -36.07 2.45
C CYS A 88 4.87 -35.67 2.56
N TRP A 89 4.02 -36.03 1.59
CA TRP A 89 2.58 -35.75 1.69
C TRP A 89 1.89 -36.60 2.76
N THR A 90 2.31 -37.84 2.97
CA THR A 90 1.76 -38.64 4.10
C THR A 90 2.09 -38.01 5.44
N LEU A 91 3.33 -37.54 5.65
CA LEU A 91 3.72 -36.80 6.84
C LEU A 91 2.93 -35.51 7.02
N ILE A 92 2.78 -34.71 5.95
CA ILE A 92 1.97 -33.48 6.00
C ILE A 92 0.54 -33.81 6.41
N ASN A 93 -0.10 -34.80 5.78
CA ASN A 93 -1.47 -35.20 6.11
C ASN A 93 -1.59 -35.73 7.55
N CYS A 94 -0.62 -36.49 8.06
CA CYS A 94 -0.58 -36.91 9.46
C CYS A 94 -0.49 -35.70 10.40
N ILE A 95 0.33 -34.69 10.07
CA ILE A 95 0.41 -33.43 10.83
C ILE A 95 -0.92 -32.67 10.78
N VAL A 96 -1.58 -32.59 9.61
CA VAL A 96 -2.90 -31.93 9.49
C VAL A 96 -3.95 -32.64 10.33
N ILE A 97 -4.00 -33.98 10.29
CA ILE A 97 -4.94 -34.77 11.08
C ILE A 97 -4.64 -34.61 12.57
N GLY A 98 -3.37 -34.69 12.98
CA GLY A 98 -2.96 -34.47 14.37
C GLY A 98 -3.34 -33.08 14.87
N PHE A 99 -3.08 -32.04 14.07
CA PHE A 99 -3.48 -30.67 14.39
C PHE A 99 -5.01 -30.53 14.43
N GLY A 100 -5.74 -31.17 13.51
CA GLY A 100 -7.21 -31.14 13.52
C GLY A 100 -7.84 -31.83 14.72
N LEU A 101 -7.28 -32.95 15.16
CA LEU A 101 -7.69 -33.60 16.41
C LEU A 101 -7.40 -32.70 17.62
N LEU A 102 -6.26 -32.03 17.63
CA LEU A 102 -5.91 -31.07 18.67
C LEU A 102 -6.92 -29.90 18.71
N VAL A 103 -7.26 -29.31 17.56
CA VAL A 103 -8.30 -28.26 17.47
C VAL A 103 -9.66 -28.77 17.96
N LEU A 104 -10.06 -29.99 17.60
CA LEU A 104 -11.33 -30.59 18.07
C LEU A 104 -11.35 -30.81 19.59
N THR A 105 -10.24 -31.28 20.17
CA THR A 105 -10.13 -31.45 21.62
C THR A 105 -10.22 -30.11 22.35
N PHE A 106 -9.56 -29.08 21.84
CA PHE A 106 -9.62 -27.74 22.43
C PHE A 106 -10.97 -27.07 22.21
N ALA A 107 -11.62 -27.27 21.05
CA ALA A 107 -12.93 -26.70 20.73
C ALA A 107 -14.03 -27.13 21.70
N ASN A 108 -13.96 -28.35 22.23
CA ASN A 108 -14.90 -28.82 23.25
C ASN A 108 -14.64 -28.23 24.64
N SER A 109 -13.40 -27.81 24.92
CA SER A 109 -13.00 -27.32 26.24
C SER A 109 -12.97 -25.78 26.36
N TRP A 110 -12.87 -25.07 25.23
CA TRP A 110 -12.60 -23.62 25.19
C TRP A 110 -13.82 -22.82 24.75
N SER A 111 -13.82 -21.53 25.09
CA SER A 111 -14.81 -20.58 24.59
C SER A 111 -14.66 -20.36 23.06
N PHE A 112 -15.71 -19.84 22.42
CA PHE A 112 -15.76 -19.67 20.96
C PHE A 112 -14.66 -18.75 20.39
N GLY A 113 -14.10 -17.81 21.15
CA GLY A 113 -13.11 -16.86 20.64
C GLY A 113 -11.80 -17.53 20.20
N PRO A 114 -11.06 -18.17 21.13
CA PRO A 114 -9.81 -18.88 20.82
C PRO A 114 -9.94 -19.97 19.74
N THR A 115 -11.09 -20.64 19.64
CA THR A 115 -11.30 -21.73 18.67
C THR A 115 -11.32 -21.21 17.22
N VAL A 116 -11.81 -19.99 17.00
CA VAL A 116 -11.75 -19.34 15.68
C VAL A 116 -10.29 -19.17 15.21
N TYR A 117 -9.40 -18.72 16.08
CA TYR A 117 -7.99 -18.54 15.74
C TYR A 117 -7.27 -19.85 15.40
N GLN A 118 -7.70 -20.96 16.00
CA GLN A 118 -7.17 -22.29 15.71
C GLN A 118 -7.69 -22.87 14.39
N LEU A 119 -8.95 -22.59 14.05
CA LEU A 119 -9.59 -23.09 12.84
C LEU A 119 -9.02 -22.47 11.56
N VAL A 120 -8.60 -21.20 11.59
CA VAL A 120 -8.12 -20.51 10.39
C VAL A 120 -6.85 -21.16 9.80
N PRO A 121 -5.76 -21.41 10.54
CA PRO A 121 -4.61 -22.16 10.04
C PRO A 121 -5.00 -23.53 9.48
N LEU A 122 -5.89 -24.24 10.17
CA LEU A 122 -6.36 -25.57 9.75
C LEU A 122 -7.07 -25.51 8.41
N ILE A 123 -7.98 -24.56 8.22
CA ILE A 123 -8.69 -24.35 6.94
C ILE A 123 -7.70 -24.02 5.82
N LEU A 124 -6.70 -23.17 6.09
CA LEU A 124 -5.70 -22.80 5.09
C LEU A 124 -4.81 -23.98 4.69
N VAL A 125 -4.34 -24.76 5.66
CA VAL A 125 -3.58 -26.00 5.41
C VAL A 125 -4.42 -27.00 4.62
N LEU A 126 -5.68 -27.20 5.00
CA LEU A 126 -6.60 -28.06 4.25
C LEU A 126 -6.80 -27.54 2.83
N SER A 127 -6.90 -26.23 2.63
CA SER A 127 -7.03 -25.65 1.29
C SER A 127 -5.83 -25.93 0.40
N LEU A 128 -4.61 -25.91 0.94
CA LEU A 128 -3.38 -26.27 0.23
C LEU A 128 -3.34 -27.77 -0.08
N ASN A 129 -3.83 -28.61 0.84
CA ASN A 129 -3.82 -30.07 0.72
C ASN A 129 -4.98 -30.65 -0.10
N TYR A 130 -6.10 -29.93 -0.28
CA TYR A 130 -7.33 -30.46 -0.87
C TYR A 130 -7.19 -30.84 -2.34
N SER A 131 -6.42 -30.06 -3.12
CA SER A 131 -6.27 -30.23 -4.56
C SER A 131 -4.91 -30.85 -4.89
N THR A 132 -4.89 -31.92 -5.69
CA THR A 132 -3.65 -32.50 -6.24
C THR A 132 -2.86 -31.48 -7.07
N THR A 133 -3.55 -30.55 -7.72
CA THR A 133 -2.95 -29.41 -8.44
C THR A 133 -2.18 -28.49 -7.50
N ARG A 134 -2.75 -28.11 -6.35
CA ARG A 134 -2.08 -27.27 -5.35
C ARG A 134 -0.88 -27.96 -4.70
N ARG A 135 -0.97 -29.27 -4.49
CA ARG A 135 0.17 -30.08 -4.03
C ARG A 135 1.33 -30.01 -5.01
N LYS A 136 1.06 -30.20 -6.30
CA LYS A 136 2.05 -30.07 -7.36
C LYS A 136 2.65 -28.66 -7.41
N GLN A 137 1.84 -27.60 -7.32
CA GLN A 137 2.31 -26.21 -7.27
C GLN A 137 3.24 -25.92 -6.09
N LEU A 138 2.90 -26.43 -4.91
CA LEU A 138 3.72 -26.22 -3.71
C LEU A 138 5.08 -26.91 -3.83
N LEU A 139 5.12 -28.11 -4.42
CA LEU A 139 6.39 -28.79 -4.70
C LEU A 139 7.21 -28.09 -5.77
N THR A 140 6.57 -27.61 -6.85
CA THR A 140 7.28 -26.84 -7.88
C THR A 140 7.83 -25.55 -7.30
N LEU A 141 7.11 -24.90 -6.38
CA LEU A 141 7.57 -23.72 -5.66
C LEU A 141 8.77 -24.05 -4.77
N ILE A 142 8.70 -25.12 -3.98
CA ILE A 142 9.83 -25.55 -3.13
C ILE A 142 11.05 -25.89 -3.99
N ASN A 143 10.85 -26.65 -5.07
CA ASN A 143 11.92 -27.01 -6.00
C ASN A 143 12.48 -25.77 -6.71
N TYR A 144 11.66 -24.79 -7.06
CA TYR A 144 12.11 -23.54 -7.67
C TYR A 144 12.91 -22.68 -6.70
N ILE A 145 12.49 -22.58 -5.43
CA ILE A 145 13.24 -21.87 -4.38
C ILE A 145 14.54 -22.61 -4.11
N TRP A 146 14.50 -23.94 -3.99
CA TRP A 146 15.68 -24.76 -3.74
C TRP A 146 16.68 -24.66 -4.90
N ASN A 147 16.22 -24.83 -6.14
CA ASN A 147 17.07 -24.69 -7.31
C ASN A 147 17.52 -23.23 -7.50
N GLY A 148 16.69 -22.23 -7.19
CA GLY A 148 17.09 -20.82 -7.26
C GLY A 148 18.16 -20.44 -6.23
N LEU A 149 18.16 -21.07 -5.06
CA LEU A 149 19.15 -20.85 -3.99
C LEU A 149 20.43 -21.68 -4.21
N PHE A 150 20.33 -22.88 -4.80
CA PHE A 150 21.43 -23.85 -4.83
C PHE A 150 21.89 -24.28 -6.25
N SER A 151 21.20 -23.90 -7.33
CA SER A 151 21.62 -24.22 -8.70
C SER A 151 22.66 -23.24 -9.22
N THR A 152 23.81 -23.76 -9.60
CA THR A 152 24.96 -23.06 -10.18
C THR A 152 24.95 -23.08 -11.71
N ASN A 153 23.80 -23.24 -12.35
CA ASN A 153 23.75 -23.39 -13.81
C ASN A 153 23.48 -22.06 -14.54
N TYR A 154 24.47 -21.74 -15.37
CA TYR A 154 24.65 -20.65 -16.29
C TYR A 154 23.39 -20.31 -17.11
N GLU A 155 22.76 -19.18 -16.80
CA GLU A 155 21.87 -18.33 -17.65
C GLU A 155 21.05 -17.34 -16.80
N VAL A 156 21.12 -17.42 -15.47
CA VAL A 156 20.46 -16.51 -14.53
C VAL A 156 21.28 -15.21 -14.36
N PRO A 157 20.66 -14.02 -14.19
CA PRO A 157 21.37 -12.83 -13.73
C PRO A 157 22.30 -13.18 -12.57
N SER A 158 23.56 -12.76 -12.63
CA SER A 158 24.63 -13.19 -11.70
C SER A 158 24.11 -13.28 -10.26
N LEU A 159 24.37 -14.39 -9.55
CA LEU A 159 23.91 -14.61 -8.17
C LEU A 159 24.07 -13.36 -7.28
N TYR A 160 25.14 -12.61 -7.51
CA TYR A 160 25.40 -11.31 -6.92
C TYR A 160 24.24 -10.30 -7.05
N THR A 161 23.64 -10.14 -8.24
CA THR A 161 22.52 -9.22 -8.47
C THR A 161 21.26 -9.64 -7.72
N VAL A 162 20.94 -10.94 -7.69
CA VAL A 162 19.79 -11.45 -6.93
C VAL A 162 19.99 -11.25 -5.44
N CYS A 163 21.17 -11.62 -4.91
CA CYS A 163 21.53 -11.38 -3.51
C CYS A 163 21.54 -9.89 -3.13
N SER A 164 22.01 -9.03 -4.03
CA SER A 164 22.02 -7.58 -3.79
C SER A 164 20.60 -7.02 -3.73
N ILE A 165 19.71 -7.43 -4.64
CA ILE A 165 18.30 -7.02 -4.65
C ILE A 165 17.56 -7.54 -3.42
N THR A 166 17.79 -8.78 -3.00
CA THR A 166 17.15 -9.35 -1.80
C THR A 166 17.67 -8.73 -0.52
N PHE A 167 18.97 -8.45 -0.42
CA PHE A 167 19.51 -7.73 0.73
C PHE A 167 18.97 -6.30 0.81
N ALA A 168 18.94 -5.58 -0.32
CA ALA A 168 18.39 -4.23 -0.40
C ALA A 168 16.90 -4.19 -0.07
N SER A 169 16.12 -5.20 -0.51
CA SER A 169 14.69 -5.28 -0.20
C SER A 169 14.42 -5.51 1.28
N ILE A 170 15.17 -6.42 1.92
CA ILE A 170 15.07 -6.66 3.37
C ILE A 170 15.47 -5.40 4.14
N CYS A 171 16.59 -4.76 3.78
CA CYS A 171 17.04 -3.54 4.43
C CYS A 171 16.00 -2.40 4.29
N LEU A 172 15.40 -2.26 3.12
CA LEU A 172 14.36 -1.26 2.88
C LEU A 172 13.09 -1.54 3.70
N LEU A 173 12.63 -2.80 3.75
CA LEU A 173 11.48 -3.19 4.58
C LEU A 173 11.75 -2.97 6.08
N GLU A 174 12.94 -3.30 6.55
CA GLU A 174 13.33 -3.10 7.95
C GLU A 174 13.37 -1.61 8.32
N LEU A 175 13.95 -0.76 7.48
CA LEU A 175 13.92 0.69 7.70
C LEU A 175 12.49 1.25 7.69
N LEU A 176 11.59 0.70 6.88
CA LEU A 176 10.18 1.09 6.90
C LEU A 176 9.52 0.72 8.23
N ILE A 177 9.77 -0.48 8.73
CA ILE A 177 9.27 -0.96 10.03
C ILE A 177 9.78 -0.08 11.17
N TRP A 178 11.10 0.16 11.24
CA TRP A 178 11.66 1.05 12.26
C TRP A 178 11.24 2.52 12.07
N GLY A 179 10.85 2.90 10.85
CA GLY A 179 10.24 4.19 10.54
C GLY A 179 8.98 4.48 11.35
N PHE A 180 8.26 3.46 11.82
CA PHE A 180 7.12 3.62 12.75
C PHE A 180 7.57 4.06 14.15
N PHE A 181 8.81 3.77 14.56
CA PHE A 181 9.34 4.24 15.85
C PHE A 181 10.09 5.56 15.70
N HIS A 182 10.87 5.68 14.62
CA HIS A 182 11.77 6.79 14.39
C HIS A 182 11.64 7.32 12.97
N ARG A 183 10.97 8.47 12.82
CA ARG A 183 10.63 9.06 11.52
C ARG A 183 11.86 9.36 10.64
N TYR A 184 13.02 9.66 11.22
CA TYR A 184 14.25 9.91 10.45
C TYR A 184 14.75 8.68 9.67
N LEU A 185 14.37 7.47 10.07
CA LEU A 185 14.74 6.25 9.35
C LEU A 185 14.03 6.13 8.00
N LEU A 186 12.85 6.77 7.83
CA LEU A 186 12.19 6.90 6.54
C LEU A 186 13.03 7.72 5.56
N SER A 187 13.81 8.70 6.05
CA SER A 187 14.75 9.46 5.21
C SER A 187 15.90 8.58 4.73
N LEU A 188 16.42 7.69 5.58
CA LEU A 188 17.42 6.69 5.17
C LEU A 188 16.84 5.73 4.12
N ALA A 189 15.58 5.30 4.30
CA ALA A 189 14.90 4.47 3.32
C ALA A 189 14.75 5.18 1.96
N CYS A 190 14.43 6.48 1.95
CA CYS A 190 14.40 7.31 0.73
C CYS A 190 15.78 7.41 0.04
N LEU A 191 16.87 7.46 0.81
CA LEU A 191 18.23 7.47 0.25
C LEU A 191 18.62 6.11 -0.36
N LEU A 192 18.28 5.00 0.30
CA LEU A 192 18.43 3.67 -0.30
C LEU A 192 17.60 3.52 -1.57
N PHE A 193 16.39 4.06 -1.58
CA PHE A 193 15.51 4.09 -2.74
C PHE A 193 16.09 4.93 -3.89
N ALA A 194 16.77 6.05 -3.59
CA ALA A 194 17.50 6.83 -4.58
C ALA A 194 18.59 5.98 -5.26
N LEU A 195 19.31 5.16 -4.48
CA LEU A 195 20.40 4.30 -4.98
C LEU A 195 19.93 3.06 -5.75
N TRP A 196 18.63 2.77 -5.80
CA TRP A 196 18.10 1.56 -6.44
C TRP A 196 18.52 1.34 -7.90
N PRO A 197 18.62 2.36 -8.79
CA PRO A 197 19.10 2.18 -10.16
C PRO A 197 20.53 1.60 -10.28
N TYR A 198 21.32 1.63 -9.21
CA TYR A 198 22.65 1.01 -9.17
C TYR A 198 22.63 -0.43 -8.65
N ILE A 199 21.64 -0.76 -7.81
CA ILE A 199 21.41 -2.10 -7.26
C ILE A 199 20.81 -3.00 -8.34
N ASP A 200 19.80 -2.49 -9.03
CA ASP A 200 19.08 -3.21 -10.08
C ASP A 200 19.29 -2.53 -11.43
N GLN A 201 20.17 -3.15 -12.24
CA GLN A 201 20.47 -2.66 -13.59
C GLN A 201 19.23 -2.61 -14.49
N SER A 202 18.22 -3.46 -14.25
CA SER A 202 16.99 -3.47 -15.05
C SER A 202 16.09 -2.24 -14.79
N PHE A 203 16.29 -1.54 -13.67
CA PHE A 203 15.60 -0.30 -13.36
C PHE A 203 16.37 0.94 -13.84
N ARG A 204 17.61 0.81 -14.30
CA ARG A 204 18.46 1.95 -14.61
C ARG A 204 18.03 2.63 -15.92
N PRO A 205 17.59 3.91 -15.90
CA PRO A 205 17.28 4.62 -17.13
C PRO A 205 18.56 4.91 -17.93
N HIS A 206 18.48 4.82 -19.27
CA HIS A 206 19.59 5.16 -20.17
C HIS A 206 19.89 6.68 -20.20
N GLU A 207 18.89 7.52 -19.94
CA GLU A 207 19.03 8.97 -19.98
C GLU A 207 19.57 9.53 -18.66
N LYS A 208 20.72 10.21 -18.74
CA LYS A 208 21.38 10.82 -17.58
C LYS A 208 20.49 11.87 -16.89
N LEU A 209 19.69 12.62 -17.64
CA LEU A 209 18.76 13.62 -17.09
C LEU A 209 17.72 12.97 -16.16
N ILE A 210 17.12 11.87 -16.60
CA ILE A 210 16.09 11.16 -15.83
C ILE A 210 16.69 10.51 -14.59
N LEU A 211 17.89 9.93 -14.71
CA LEU A 211 18.63 9.41 -13.56
C LEU A 211 18.94 10.52 -12.55
N SER A 212 19.35 11.71 -13.00
CA SER A 212 19.62 12.85 -12.12
C SER A 212 18.34 13.35 -11.45
N LEU A 213 17.23 13.44 -12.19
CA LEU A 213 15.93 13.83 -11.64
C LEU A 213 15.43 12.82 -10.60
N TRP A 214 15.62 11.52 -10.84
CA TRP A 214 15.32 10.47 -9.86
C TRP A 214 16.05 10.74 -8.54
N HIS A 215 17.37 10.87 -8.57
CA HIS A 215 18.17 11.13 -7.37
C HIS A 215 17.76 12.41 -6.65
N ILE A 216 17.62 13.52 -7.38
CA ILE A 216 17.22 14.81 -6.79
C ILE A 216 15.85 14.72 -6.14
N SER A 217 14.88 14.08 -6.81
CA SER A 217 13.52 13.93 -6.29
C SER A 217 13.44 13.00 -5.08
N CYS A 218 14.19 11.88 -5.07
CA CYS A 218 14.28 10.98 -3.91
C CYS A 218 14.98 11.64 -2.72
N CYS A 219 16.06 12.40 -2.95
CA CYS A 219 16.72 13.20 -1.92
C CYS A 219 15.78 14.29 -1.38
N GLY A 220 15.01 14.95 -2.25
CA GLY A 220 13.98 15.90 -1.84
C GLY A 220 12.90 15.24 -0.97
N LEU A 221 12.47 14.03 -1.32
CA LEU A 221 11.51 13.25 -0.53
C LEU A 221 12.07 12.87 0.85
N ALA A 222 13.39 12.63 0.96
CA ALA A 222 14.07 12.32 2.21
C ALA A 222 14.10 13.48 3.22
N ILE A 223 13.86 14.73 2.80
CA ILE A 223 13.85 15.89 3.71
C ILE A 223 12.60 15.88 4.59
N PHE A 224 11.44 15.47 4.06
CA PHE A 224 10.17 15.61 4.76
C PHE A 224 10.03 14.80 6.06
N PRO A 225 10.53 13.56 6.16
CA PRO A 225 10.51 12.83 7.42
C PRO A 225 11.39 13.47 8.52
N LEU A 226 12.39 14.28 8.15
CA LEU A 226 13.23 15.04 9.11
C LEU A 226 12.56 16.31 9.62
N LEU A 227 11.61 16.87 8.85
CA LEU A 227 10.88 18.07 9.25
C LEU A 227 9.97 17.80 10.44
N PRO A 228 9.69 18.79 11.30
CA PRO A 228 8.83 18.62 12.46
C PRO A 228 7.43 18.13 12.04
N ALA A 229 6.89 17.17 12.78
CA ALA A 229 5.57 16.63 12.49
C ALA A 229 4.50 17.72 12.55
N ILE A 230 3.53 17.62 11.65
CA ILE A 230 2.52 18.66 11.44
C ILE A 230 1.49 18.60 12.56
N GLY A 231 1.12 19.76 13.08
CA GLY A 231 0.15 19.91 14.18
C GLY A 231 0.49 21.07 15.12
N SER A 232 1.76 21.46 15.23
CA SER A 232 2.19 22.55 16.11
C SER A 232 2.30 23.91 15.42
N ASN A 233 2.81 23.95 14.18
CA ASN A 233 3.14 25.18 13.47
C ASN A 233 2.24 25.39 12.25
N MET A 234 1.88 26.65 12.00
CA MET A 234 1.11 27.05 10.81
C MET A 234 1.85 28.09 10.00
N CYS A 235 1.99 27.83 8.71
CA CYS A 235 2.45 28.82 7.73
C CYS A 235 1.63 28.68 6.44
N PRO A 236 0.41 29.26 6.39
CA PRO A 236 -0.42 29.26 5.19
C PRO A 236 0.25 29.94 3.97
N THR A 237 1.25 30.79 4.20
CA THR A 237 2.07 31.40 3.15
C THR A 237 2.84 30.36 2.32
N ILE A 238 3.35 29.29 2.94
CA ILE A 238 4.04 28.20 2.23
C ILE A 238 3.02 27.44 1.36
N VAL A 239 1.82 27.20 1.88
CA VAL A 239 0.72 26.59 1.12
C VAL A 239 0.34 27.45 -0.09
N PHE A 240 0.26 28.77 0.09
CA PHE A 240 -0.04 29.69 -1.00
C PHE A 240 1.04 29.67 -2.09
N ILE A 241 2.33 29.78 -1.72
CA ILE A 241 3.45 29.76 -2.66
C ILE A 241 3.51 28.43 -3.43
N THR A 242 3.34 27.31 -2.72
CA THR A 242 3.34 25.97 -3.35
C THR A 242 2.16 25.80 -4.30
N GLY A 243 0.98 26.29 -3.92
CA GLY A 243 -0.18 26.36 -4.80
C GLY A 243 0.09 27.17 -6.07
N LEU A 244 0.65 28.37 -5.95
CA LEU A 244 1.03 29.21 -7.09
C LEU A 244 2.01 28.51 -8.04
N ILE A 245 3.00 27.79 -7.52
CA ILE A 245 3.97 27.02 -8.31
C ILE A 245 3.29 25.84 -9.03
N LEU A 246 2.30 25.18 -8.41
CA LEU A 246 1.57 24.08 -9.03
C LEU A 246 0.66 24.52 -10.18
N THR A 247 0.23 25.80 -10.22
CA THR A 247 -0.63 26.32 -11.29
C THR A 247 0.02 26.22 -12.68
N PRO A 248 1.23 26.76 -12.97
CA PRO A 248 1.86 26.59 -14.28
C PRO A 248 2.25 25.14 -14.55
N ILE A 249 2.65 24.38 -13.52
CA ILE A 249 3.02 22.96 -13.66
C ILE A 249 1.83 22.15 -14.19
N SER A 250 0.62 22.41 -13.69
CA SER A 250 -0.60 21.73 -14.17
C SER A 250 -0.91 22.04 -15.64
N ILE A 251 -0.70 23.29 -16.09
CA ILE A 251 -0.93 23.69 -17.48
C ILE A 251 0.11 23.04 -18.39
N ILE A 252 1.38 23.03 -17.95
CA ILE A 252 2.50 22.42 -18.69
C ILE A 252 2.30 20.90 -18.80
N SER A 253 1.89 20.23 -17.73
CA SER A 253 1.72 18.78 -17.73
C SER A 253 0.61 18.32 -18.68
N PHE A 254 -0.53 19.02 -18.71
CA PHE A 254 -1.59 18.74 -19.69
C PHE A 254 -1.15 18.99 -21.13
N ARG A 255 -0.34 20.04 -21.37
CA ARG A 255 0.25 20.30 -22.70
C ARG A 255 1.25 19.23 -23.12
N PHE A 256 2.07 18.74 -22.19
CA PHE A 256 3.06 17.71 -22.46
C PHE A 256 2.41 16.37 -22.84
N VAL A 257 1.34 16.03 -22.14
CA VAL A 257 0.61 14.78 -22.33
C VAL A 257 -0.34 14.82 -23.53
N SER A 258 -0.86 16.00 -23.89
CA SER A 258 -1.68 16.18 -25.08
C SER A 258 -0.83 16.20 -26.35
N ASN A 259 -1.23 15.44 -27.37
CA ASN A 259 -0.71 15.70 -28.71
C ASN A 259 -1.16 17.11 -29.14
N SER A 260 -0.24 17.92 -29.66
CA SER A 260 -0.31 19.40 -29.69
C SER A 260 -1.51 20.02 -30.43
N GLN A 261 -2.35 19.22 -31.09
CA GLN A 261 -3.46 19.67 -31.93
C GLN A 261 -4.83 19.75 -31.22
N ASN A 262 -4.96 19.22 -30.00
CA ASN A 262 -6.27 19.15 -29.32
C ASN A 262 -6.47 20.31 -28.32
N HIS A 263 -7.28 21.31 -28.71
CA HIS A 263 -7.56 22.52 -27.91
C HIS A 263 -8.26 22.23 -26.56
N LEU A 264 -9.05 21.16 -26.46
CA LEU A 264 -9.75 20.77 -25.23
C LEU A 264 -8.81 20.54 -24.05
N PHE A 265 -7.64 19.91 -24.26
CA PHE A 265 -6.70 19.64 -23.16
C PHE A 265 -6.02 20.91 -22.66
N ILE A 266 -5.80 21.88 -23.54
CA ILE A 266 -5.25 23.18 -23.17
C ILE A 266 -6.27 23.92 -22.30
N TRP A 267 -7.55 23.92 -22.69
CA TRP A 267 -8.62 24.54 -21.90
C TRP A 267 -8.79 23.85 -20.54
N LEU A 268 -8.78 22.51 -20.49
CA LEU A 268 -8.80 21.75 -19.24
C LEU A 268 -7.61 22.09 -18.34
N GLY A 269 -6.40 22.19 -18.90
CA GLY A 269 -5.22 22.62 -18.15
C GLY A 269 -5.38 24.00 -17.51
N TYR A 270 -5.94 24.98 -18.23
CA TYR A 270 -6.23 26.30 -17.67
C TYR A 270 -7.31 26.26 -16.59
N LEU A 271 -8.39 25.51 -16.80
CA LEU A 271 -9.47 25.36 -15.81
C LEU A 271 -8.92 24.77 -14.51
N PHE A 272 -8.18 23.66 -14.60
CA PHE A 272 -7.62 23.02 -13.42
C PHE A 272 -6.55 23.87 -12.74
N GLY A 273 -5.69 24.55 -13.50
CA GLY A 273 -4.73 25.51 -12.95
C GLY A 273 -5.41 26.67 -12.22
N PHE A 274 -6.53 27.17 -12.74
CA PHE A 274 -7.34 28.21 -12.08
C PHE A 274 -7.94 27.71 -10.76
N VAL A 275 -8.46 26.49 -10.72
CA VAL A 275 -9.01 25.89 -9.48
C VAL A 275 -7.91 25.72 -8.43
N ILE A 276 -6.70 25.28 -8.81
CA ILE A 276 -5.55 25.20 -7.91
C ILE A 276 -5.21 26.59 -7.35
N CYS A 277 -5.14 27.61 -8.21
CA CYS A 277 -4.86 28.99 -7.80
C CYS A 277 -5.89 29.47 -6.77
N LEU A 278 -7.18 29.28 -7.06
CA LEU A 278 -8.27 29.72 -6.20
C LEU A 278 -8.28 28.97 -4.86
N SER A 279 -7.96 27.67 -4.86
CA SER A 279 -7.82 26.89 -3.63
C SER A 279 -6.67 27.38 -2.74
N SER A 280 -5.52 27.72 -3.33
CA SER A 280 -4.39 28.27 -2.58
C SER A 280 -4.71 29.64 -1.97
N PHE A 281 -5.43 30.49 -2.71
CA PHE A 281 -5.91 31.78 -2.22
C PHE A 281 -6.95 31.61 -1.11
N ALA A 282 -7.86 30.64 -1.22
CA ALA A 282 -8.86 30.35 -0.20
C ALA A 282 -8.23 29.98 1.16
N VAL A 283 -7.17 29.15 1.15
CA VAL A 283 -6.43 28.79 2.38
C VAL A 283 -5.74 30.01 2.98
N TYR A 284 -5.08 30.81 2.14
CA TYR A 284 -4.43 32.04 2.59
C TYR A 284 -5.44 33.04 3.17
N ALA A 285 -6.59 33.23 2.52
CA ALA A 285 -7.67 34.09 2.98
C ALA A 285 -8.24 33.62 4.34
N MET A 286 -8.46 32.31 4.52
CA MET A 286 -8.98 31.75 5.77
C MET A 286 -8.01 31.86 6.97
N SER A 287 -6.74 32.16 6.70
CA SER A 287 -5.77 32.41 7.77
C SER A 287 -6.07 33.69 8.56
N PHE A 288 -6.69 34.70 7.93
CA PHE A 288 -7.06 35.95 8.58
C PHE A 288 -8.33 35.80 9.43
N SER A 289 -8.26 36.25 10.69
CA SER A 289 -9.38 36.17 11.64
C SER A 289 -10.63 36.92 11.15
N VAL A 290 -10.45 38.09 10.53
CA VAL A 290 -11.52 38.94 9.97
C VAL A 290 -12.34 38.19 8.91
N ILE A 291 -11.68 37.38 8.08
CA ILE A 291 -12.33 36.63 7.01
C ILE A 291 -13.13 35.46 7.59
N ARG A 292 -12.68 34.87 8.71
CA ARG A 292 -13.37 33.76 9.39
C ARG A 292 -14.72 34.16 9.97
N THR A 293 -14.94 35.44 10.26
CA THR A 293 -16.19 35.97 10.80
C THR A 293 -17.06 36.68 9.77
N GLY A 294 -16.53 36.94 8.56
CA GLY A 294 -17.22 37.70 7.51
C GLY A 294 -18.00 36.85 6.50
N ILE A 295 -18.65 37.53 5.54
CA ILE A 295 -19.42 36.92 4.44
C ILE A 295 -18.52 36.05 3.54
N LEU A 296 -17.25 36.43 3.39
CA LEU A 296 -16.28 35.72 2.55
C LEU A 296 -16.07 34.26 2.98
N LYS A 297 -16.23 33.95 4.28
CA LYS A 297 -16.24 32.57 4.79
C LYS A 297 -17.29 31.70 4.09
N ILE A 298 -18.51 32.21 3.91
CA ILE A 298 -19.61 31.46 3.29
C ILE A 298 -19.26 31.12 1.84
N ILE A 299 -18.67 32.08 1.12
CA ILE A 299 -18.20 31.89 -0.26
C ILE A 299 -17.13 30.80 -0.32
N ILE A 300 -16.15 30.84 0.58
CA ILE A 300 -15.07 29.85 0.65
C ILE A 300 -15.60 28.46 1.01
N HIS A 301 -16.60 28.37 1.90
CA HIS A 301 -17.26 27.12 2.27
C HIS A 301 -18.03 26.52 1.10
N ILE A 302 -18.82 27.32 0.39
CA ILE A 302 -19.54 26.85 -0.81
C ILE A 302 -18.54 26.38 -1.87
N PHE A 303 -17.47 27.15 -2.10
CA PHE A 303 -16.41 26.78 -3.02
C PHE A 303 -15.75 25.45 -2.63
N SER A 304 -15.30 25.29 -1.40
CA SER A 304 -14.58 24.09 -0.95
C SER A 304 -15.44 22.82 -1.03
N TRP A 305 -16.70 22.87 -0.58
CA TRP A 305 -17.65 21.76 -0.71
C TRP A 305 -17.99 21.44 -2.17
N SER A 306 -18.16 22.47 -3.00
CA SER A 306 -18.43 22.27 -4.43
C SER A 306 -17.25 21.60 -5.15
N VAL A 307 -16.01 21.97 -4.81
CA VAL A 307 -14.79 21.44 -5.44
C VAL A 307 -14.61 19.96 -5.16
N ILE A 308 -14.87 19.48 -3.95
CA ILE A 308 -14.77 18.03 -3.62
C ILE A 308 -15.64 17.18 -4.56
N ILE A 309 -16.82 17.67 -4.95
CA ILE A 309 -17.79 16.92 -5.78
C ILE A 309 -17.57 17.17 -7.27
N LEU A 310 -17.37 18.44 -7.66
CA LEU A 310 -17.29 18.84 -9.06
C LEU A 310 -15.99 18.39 -9.73
N LEU A 311 -14.86 18.34 -9.02
CA LEU A 311 -13.58 17.95 -9.62
C LEU A 311 -13.54 16.49 -10.10
N PRO A 312 -13.87 15.49 -9.26
CA PRO A 312 -13.97 14.10 -9.71
C PRO A 312 -14.95 13.92 -10.88
N LEU A 313 -16.11 14.58 -10.80
CA LEU A 313 -17.12 14.55 -11.84
C LEU A 313 -16.60 15.13 -13.16
N SER A 314 -15.84 16.23 -13.10
CA SER A 314 -15.21 16.85 -14.27
C SER A 314 -14.19 15.94 -14.94
N VAL A 315 -13.40 15.19 -14.17
CA VAL A 315 -12.46 14.21 -14.74
C VAL A 315 -13.21 13.08 -15.41
N ILE A 316 -14.24 12.53 -14.75
CA ILE A 316 -15.05 11.44 -15.31
C ILE A 316 -15.71 11.82 -16.63
N LEU A 317 -16.27 13.03 -16.70
CA LEU A 317 -17.06 13.49 -17.85
C LEU A 317 -16.24 14.13 -18.97
N LEU A 318 -15.26 15.00 -18.66
CA LEU A 318 -14.57 15.80 -19.67
C LEU A 318 -13.21 15.23 -20.10
N VAL A 319 -12.53 14.47 -19.23
CA VAL A 319 -11.18 13.96 -19.53
C VAL A 319 -11.29 12.60 -20.25
N PRO A 320 -10.71 12.45 -21.45
CA PRO A 320 -10.80 11.19 -22.19
C PRO A 320 -10.07 10.04 -21.48
N THR A 321 -10.46 8.82 -21.81
CA THR A 321 -9.88 7.55 -21.35
C THR A 321 -8.51 7.26 -21.96
N ARG A 322 -7.64 8.27 -21.99
CA ARG A 322 -6.22 8.11 -22.32
C ARG A 322 -5.40 8.14 -21.05
N LEU A 323 -4.38 7.30 -20.96
CA LEU A 323 -3.64 7.08 -19.73
C LEU A 323 -3.04 8.38 -19.17
N GLY A 324 -2.41 9.20 -20.02
CA GLY A 324 -1.79 10.45 -19.57
C GLY A 324 -2.78 11.48 -19.01
N PRO A 325 -3.76 11.97 -19.81
CA PRO A 325 -4.68 13.00 -19.35
C PRO A 325 -5.49 12.54 -18.15
N ARG A 326 -5.84 11.24 -18.10
CA ARG A 326 -6.60 10.65 -17.01
C ARG A 326 -5.79 10.59 -15.71
N MET A 327 -4.52 10.20 -15.77
CA MET A 327 -3.65 10.25 -14.60
C MET A 327 -3.52 11.68 -14.07
N ILE A 328 -3.17 12.64 -14.94
CA ILE A 328 -3.03 14.06 -14.53
C ILE A 328 -4.34 14.61 -13.95
N GLY A 329 -5.48 14.33 -14.60
CA GLY A 329 -6.80 14.73 -14.09
C GLY A 329 -7.04 14.25 -12.66
N TRP A 330 -6.78 12.96 -12.39
CA TRP A 330 -6.92 12.42 -11.04
C TRP A 330 -5.89 12.97 -10.05
N THR A 331 -4.67 13.31 -10.47
CA THR A 331 -3.72 13.98 -9.55
C THR A 331 -4.26 15.28 -9.02
N ILE A 332 -4.92 16.06 -9.88
CA ILE A 332 -5.49 17.36 -9.49
C ILE A 332 -6.67 17.16 -8.55
N VAL A 333 -7.46 16.11 -8.75
CA VAL A 333 -8.54 15.69 -7.84
C VAL A 333 -8.03 15.41 -6.43
N TYR A 334 -6.80 14.94 -6.26
CA TYR A 334 -6.20 14.73 -4.93
C TYR A 334 -5.43 15.95 -4.41
N VAL A 335 -4.76 16.69 -5.30
CA VAL A 335 -3.99 17.90 -4.93
C VAL A 335 -4.90 19.00 -4.37
N VAL A 336 -6.08 19.23 -4.98
CA VAL A 336 -6.93 20.37 -4.62
C VAL A 336 -7.58 20.22 -3.23
N PRO A 337 -8.19 19.08 -2.86
CA PRO A 337 -8.65 18.85 -1.49
C PRO A 337 -7.50 18.87 -0.48
N LEU A 338 -6.33 18.32 -0.82
CA LEU A 338 -5.15 18.35 0.04
C LEU A 338 -4.66 19.79 0.28
N LEU A 339 -4.64 20.63 -0.76
CA LEU A 339 -4.39 22.08 -0.66
C LEU A 339 -5.36 22.73 0.33
N LEU A 340 -6.67 22.56 0.13
CA LEU A 340 -7.72 23.16 0.97
C LEU A 340 -7.64 22.72 2.45
N MET A 341 -7.11 21.53 2.72
CA MET A 341 -6.98 20.98 4.07
C MET A 341 -5.57 21.13 4.67
N SER A 342 -4.66 21.82 3.97
CA SER A 342 -3.27 21.93 4.40
C SER A 342 -2.97 23.19 5.21
N THR A 343 -2.07 23.05 6.20
CA THR A 343 -1.69 24.15 7.10
C THR A 343 -0.20 24.51 7.02
N TYR A 344 0.62 23.63 6.43
CA TYR A 344 2.08 23.74 6.38
C TYR A 344 2.67 23.12 5.09
N TYR A 345 3.79 22.39 5.15
CA TYR A 345 4.50 21.88 3.96
C TYR A 345 3.84 20.66 3.24
N GLU A 346 2.63 20.25 3.61
CA GLU A 346 1.99 19.00 3.10
C GLU A 346 1.86 18.97 1.59
N VAL A 347 1.50 20.11 1.00
CA VAL A 347 1.33 20.26 -0.44
C VAL A 347 2.67 20.14 -1.15
N SER A 348 3.75 20.72 -0.57
CA SER A 348 5.10 20.55 -1.12
C SER A 348 5.58 19.10 -1.04
N PHE A 349 5.25 18.39 0.05
CA PHE A 349 5.50 16.95 0.15
C PHE A 349 4.78 16.21 -0.97
N PHE A 350 3.47 16.45 -1.15
CA PHE A 350 2.69 15.80 -2.21
C PHE A 350 3.27 16.11 -3.60
N ALA A 351 3.72 17.34 -3.86
CA ALA A 351 4.31 17.71 -5.13
C ALA A 351 5.60 16.93 -5.43
N VAL A 352 6.52 16.83 -4.46
CA VAL A 352 7.75 16.03 -4.61
C VAL A 352 7.43 14.54 -4.72
N PHE A 353 6.49 14.05 -3.90
CA PHE A 353 5.99 12.68 -3.94
C PHE A 353 5.41 12.33 -5.32
N ALA A 354 4.62 13.23 -5.91
CA ALA A 354 4.08 13.06 -7.26
C ALA A 354 5.17 13.01 -8.34
N VAL A 355 6.21 13.84 -8.23
CA VAL A 355 7.36 13.77 -9.16
C VAL A 355 8.05 12.40 -9.07
N VAL A 356 8.30 11.88 -7.86
CA VAL A 356 8.92 10.56 -7.67
C VAL A 356 8.04 9.44 -8.25
N THR A 357 6.74 9.45 -8.01
CA THR A 357 5.82 8.42 -8.53
C THR A 357 5.67 8.49 -10.05
N TYR A 358 5.68 9.69 -10.64
CA TYR A 358 5.67 9.87 -12.09
C TYR A 358 6.98 9.41 -12.74
N LEU A 359 8.13 9.70 -12.13
CA LEU A 359 9.42 9.19 -12.59
C LEU A 359 9.47 7.67 -12.51
N TRP A 360 8.96 7.09 -11.42
CA TRP A 360 8.84 5.64 -11.29
C TRP A 360 7.99 5.04 -12.42
N PHE A 361 6.80 5.59 -12.67
CA PHE A 361 5.94 5.18 -13.79
C PHE A 361 6.67 5.29 -15.13
N TYR A 362 7.37 6.40 -15.38
CA TYR A 362 8.09 6.62 -16.63
C TYR A 362 9.22 5.59 -16.84
N ILE A 363 10.02 5.31 -15.80
CA ILE A 363 11.13 4.34 -15.90
C ILE A 363 10.61 2.93 -16.18
N GLU A 364 9.51 2.52 -15.52
CA GLU A 364 8.92 1.18 -15.69
C GLU A 364 8.26 0.95 -17.06
N THR A 365 7.76 2.02 -17.70
CA THR A 365 7.05 1.96 -18.99
C THR A 365 7.95 2.15 -20.21
N LYS A 366 9.10 2.82 -20.05
CA LYS A 366 10.08 3.07 -21.11
C LYS A 366 10.62 1.85 -21.87
N PRO A 367 11.00 0.71 -21.23
CA PRO A 367 11.54 -0.41 -21.99
C PRO A 367 10.56 -0.95 -23.04
N LEU A 368 9.26 -0.86 -22.78
CA LEU A 368 8.22 -1.27 -23.71
C LEU A 368 8.00 -0.26 -24.84
N THR A 369 8.18 1.05 -24.58
CA THR A 369 8.08 2.06 -25.64
C THR A 369 9.15 1.94 -26.71
N LEU A 370 10.35 1.51 -26.34
CA LEU A 370 11.43 1.26 -27.29
C LEU A 370 11.08 0.12 -28.25
N ILE A 371 10.19 -0.79 -27.82
CA ILE A 371 9.70 -1.91 -28.63
C ILE A 371 8.58 -1.46 -29.58
N LEU A 372 7.81 -0.42 -29.24
CA LEU A 372 6.59 -0.02 -29.95
C LEU A 372 6.75 0.90 -31.18
N LYS A 373 7.98 1.11 -31.69
CA LYS A 373 8.33 2.11 -32.72
C LYS A 373 8.03 3.56 -32.30
N ASP A 374 8.85 4.50 -32.77
CA ASP A 374 8.89 5.92 -32.37
C ASP A 374 7.58 6.74 -32.50
N ASN A 375 6.50 6.15 -33.04
CA ASN A 375 5.29 6.88 -33.40
C ASN A 375 4.16 6.82 -32.34
N ILE A 376 4.22 5.94 -31.33
CA ILE A 376 3.17 5.81 -30.30
C ILE A 376 3.70 6.25 -28.93
N ARG A 377 3.13 7.32 -28.37
CA ARG A 377 3.46 7.82 -27.02
C ARG A 377 2.72 7.02 -25.95
N VAL A 378 3.38 6.69 -24.83
CA VAL A 378 2.76 6.03 -23.64
C VAL A 378 1.49 6.76 -23.18
N TRP A 379 1.53 8.08 -23.24
CA TRP A 379 0.49 8.95 -22.73
C TRP A 379 -0.82 8.87 -23.54
N ASP A 380 -0.73 8.42 -24.79
CA ASP A 380 -1.86 8.26 -25.70
C ASP A 380 -2.51 6.86 -25.65
N LEU A 381 -1.95 5.93 -24.87
CA LEU A 381 -2.54 4.59 -24.71
C LEU A 381 -3.95 4.69 -24.13
N GLY A 382 -4.91 4.00 -24.75
CA GLY A 382 -6.27 3.90 -24.25
C GLY A 382 -6.30 3.16 -22.90
N THR A 383 -7.09 3.67 -21.96
CA THR A 383 -7.39 2.98 -20.69
C THR A 383 -8.56 1.99 -20.85
N SER A 384 -9.30 2.09 -21.96
CA SER A 384 -10.29 1.11 -22.41
C SER A 384 -9.63 0.07 -23.35
N ILE A 385 -10.17 -1.15 -23.33
CA ILE A 385 -9.73 -2.33 -24.07
C ILE A 385 -10.00 -2.13 -25.58
N ASP A 386 -9.27 -1.24 -26.25
CA ASP A 386 -9.35 -1.13 -27.71
C ASP A 386 -8.42 -2.16 -28.35
N ASP A 387 -9.04 -3.25 -28.82
CA ASP A 387 -8.45 -4.50 -29.30
C ASP A 387 -7.46 -4.36 -30.49
N SER A 388 -7.48 -3.23 -31.22
CA SER A 388 -6.81 -3.14 -32.54
C SER A 388 -5.31 -2.85 -32.49
N ILE A 389 -4.84 -2.03 -31.54
CA ILE A 389 -3.41 -1.68 -31.41
C ILE A 389 -2.63 -2.81 -30.71
N HIS A 390 -3.27 -3.47 -29.75
CA HIS A 390 -2.66 -4.57 -28.99
C HIS A 390 -2.48 -5.85 -29.81
N LEU A 391 -3.36 -6.13 -30.78
CA LEU A 391 -3.25 -7.29 -31.67
C LEU A 391 -1.99 -7.22 -32.56
N ALA A 392 -1.64 -6.03 -33.05
CA ALA A 392 -0.45 -5.82 -33.89
C ALA A 392 0.86 -6.05 -33.13
N ILE A 393 0.87 -5.74 -31.82
CA ILE A 393 2.03 -5.90 -30.93
C ILE A 393 2.25 -7.37 -30.56
N GLN A 394 1.16 -8.12 -30.36
CA GLN A 394 1.20 -9.50 -29.91
C GLN A 394 1.58 -10.51 -31.00
N ILE A 395 1.26 -10.23 -32.27
CA ILE A 395 1.62 -11.09 -33.41
C ILE A 395 3.14 -11.12 -33.64
N GLN A 396 3.86 -10.08 -33.22
CA GLN A 396 5.27 -9.91 -33.58
C GLN A 396 6.27 -10.49 -32.55
N TYR A 397 5.90 -10.66 -31.27
CA TYR A 397 6.78 -11.24 -30.24
C TYR A 397 5.99 -12.00 -29.14
N PRO A 398 5.99 -13.35 -29.12
CA PRO A 398 5.39 -14.12 -28.04
C PRO A 398 6.29 -14.06 -26.79
N TYR A 399 5.97 -13.20 -25.83
CA TYR A 399 6.69 -13.12 -24.56
C TYR A 399 6.29 -14.27 -23.62
N SER A 400 7.24 -15.15 -23.32
CA SER A 400 7.14 -16.14 -22.23
C SER A 400 7.67 -15.53 -20.93
N GLU A 401 6.92 -14.62 -20.29
CA GLU A 401 7.34 -14.11 -18.98
C GLU A 401 6.86 -15.01 -17.85
N ASN A 402 7.81 -15.46 -17.02
CA ASN A 402 7.53 -16.06 -15.72
C ASN A 402 6.70 -15.09 -14.87
N PRO A 403 5.61 -15.56 -14.23
CA PRO A 403 4.69 -14.70 -13.49
C PRO A 403 5.31 -14.02 -12.26
N LEU A 404 6.45 -14.52 -11.77
CA LEU A 404 7.23 -14.04 -10.62
C LEU A 404 8.60 -13.52 -11.07
N ASN A 405 8.59 -12.49 -11.92
CA ASN A 405 9.81 -11.81 -12.33
C ASN A 405 10.29 -10.83 -11.21
N LEU A 406 11.60 -10.62 -11.08
CA LEU A 406 12.21 -9.63 -10.18
C LEU A 406 11.62 -8.23 -10.41
N LYS A 407 11.26 -7.90 -11.67
CA LYS A 407 10.54 -6.68 -12.02
C LYS A 407 9.24 -6.50 -11.21
N ARG A 408 8.41 -7.54 -11.13
CA ARG A 408 7.12 -7.50 -10.43
C ARG A 408 7.31 -7.41 -8.93
N PHE A 409 8.29 -8.14 -8.39
CA PHE A 409 8.67 -8.03 -6.98
C PHE A 409 9.12 -6.60 -6.62
N ARG A 410 10.00 -6.00 -7.43
CA ARG A 410 10.44 -4.59 -7.28
C ARG A 410 9.26 -3.63 -7.29
N GLN A 411 8.36 -3.74 -8.25
CA GLN A 411 7.20 -2.85 -8.35
C GLN A 411 6.27 -2.96 -7.13
N SER A 412 6.04 -4.18 -6.63
CA SER A 412 5.28 -4.40 -5.40
C SER A 412 5.97 -3.81 -4.16
N LEU A 413 7.30 -3.93 -4.08
CA LEU A 413 8.10 -3.35 -3.00
C LEU A 413 8.07 -1.81 -3.04
N PHE A 414 8.22 -1.23 -4.23
CA PHE A 414 8.16 0.23 -4.43
C PHE A 414 6.79 0.78 -4.08
N PHE A 415 5.73 0.05 -4.42
CA PHE A 415 4.37 0.42 -4.02
C PHE A 415 4.22 0.47 -2.50
N ILE A 416 4.65 -0.57 -1.77
CA ILE A 416 4.58 -0.60 -0.30
C ILE A 416 5.42 0.52 0.32
N PHE A 417 6.64 0.72 -0.19
CA PHE A 417 7.52 1.81 0.23
C PHE A 417 6.83 3.17 0.08
N LEU A 418 6.33 3.48 -1.11
CA LEU A 418 5.66 4.76 -1.39
C LEU A 418 4.33 4.89 -0.65
N LEU A 419 3.62 3.79 -0.36
CA LEU A 419 2.39 3.81 0.42
C LEU A 419 2.68 4.21 1.87
N ILE A 420 3.68 3.58 2.50
CA ILE A 420 4.10 3.91 3.88
C ILE A 420 4.65 5.34 3.94
N ILE A 421 5.46 5.76 2.96
CA ILE A 421 5.91 7.16 2.86
C ILE A 421 4.74 8.13 2.65
N GLY A 422 3.75 7.76 1.84
CA GLY A 422 2.54 8.57 1.62
C GLY A 422 1.72 8.78 2.90
N PHE A 423 1.74 7.81 3.81
CA PHE A 423 1.07 7.89 5.12
C PHE A 423 1.89 8.66 6.17
N PHE A 424 3.18 8.36 6.33
CA PHE A 424 4.04 8.94 7.40
C PHE A 424 4.90 10.14 6.98
N GLY A 425 4.95 10.45 5.68
CA GLY A 425 5.83 11.50 5.15
C GLY A 425 5.54 12.88 5.72
N THR A 426 4.29 13.15 6.09
CA THR A 426 3.82 14.41 6.70
C THR A 426 3.22 14.21 8.09
N GLY A 427 2.61 13.05 8.35
CA GLY A 427 1.97 12.72 9.63
C GLY A 427 2.94 12.36 10.76
N ASN A 428 2.48 12.54 11.99
CA ASN A 428 3.12 11.95 13.18
C ASN A 428 2.67 10.48 13.34
N ILE A 429 3.51 9.62 13.89
CA ILE A 429 3.15 8.22 14.19
C ILE A 429 1.97 8.14 15.19
N ALA A 430 1.85 9.14 16.06
CA ALA A 430 0.73 9.31 16.99
C ALA A 430 -0.47 10.10 16.41
N SER A 431 -0.48 10.41 15.10
CA SER A 431 -1.16 11.61 14.59
C SER A 431 -2.67 11.61 14.48
N ILE A 432 -3.38 10.50 14.61
CA ILE A 432 -4.85 10.56 14.56
C ILE A 432 -5.37 11.48 15.68
N ASN A 433 -4.68 11.53 16.82
CA ASN A 433 -5.02 12.40 17.95
C ASN A 433 -4.36 13.79 17.91
N SER A 434 -3.44 14.06 16.98
CA SER A 434 -2.68 15.34 16.93
C SER A 434 -3.08 16.26 15.79
N PHE A 435 -4.14 15.94 15.05
CA PHE A 435 -4.59 16.78 13.94
C PHE A 435 -5.21 18.08 14.45
N ASP A 436 -4.68 19.21 13.95
CA ASP A 436 -5.21 20.53 14.29
C ASP A 436 -6.54 20.76 13.55
N PRO A 437 -7.66 21.05 14.26
CA PRO A 437 -8.96 21.34 13.66
C PRO A 437 -8.93 22.53 12.70
N ARG A 438 -7.91 23.39 12.76
CA ARG A 438 -7.75 24.52 11.83
C ARG A 438 -7.54 24.09 10.38
N SER A 439 -7.06 22.86 10.16
CA SER A 439 -6.95 22.27 8.82
C SER A 439 -8.29 22.14 8.10
N THR A 440 -9.42 22.10 8.80
CA THR A 440 -10.74 21.96 8.19
C THR A 440 -11.45 23.30 7.99
N PHE A 441 -10.82 24.43 8.31
CA PHE A 441 -11.48 25.74 8.30
C PHE A 441 -12.04 26.17 6.94
N CYS A 442 -11.42 25.73 5.85
CA CYS A 442 -11.95 25.95 4.51
C CYS A 442 -13.31 25.27 4.28
N PHE A 443 -13.70 24.29 5.10
CA PHE A 443 -14.98 23.56 5.01
C PHE A 443 -15.93 23.92 6.14
N THR A 444 -15.44 23.90 7.37
CA THR A 444 -16.24 24.13 8.58
C THR A 444 -15.38 24.85 9.61
N THR A 445 -15.93 25.92 10.20
CA THR A 445 -15.31 26.61 11.34
C THR A 445 -15.98 26.25 12.67
N ILE A 446 -17.12 25.57 12.61
CA ILE A 446 -17.86 25.08 13.77
C ILE A 446 -17.25 23.74 14.14
N LEU A 447 -16.89 23.57 15.41
CA LEU A 447 -16.33 22.32 15.90
C LEU A 447 -17.37 21.21 15.80
N ASN A 448 -17.20 20.32 14.83
CA ASN A 448 -17.94 19.07 14.72
C ASN A 448 -16.91 17.94 14.59
N PRO A 449 -16.58 17.25 15.71
CA PRO A 449 -15.51 16.26 15.74
C PRO A 449 -15.67 15.16 14.71
N ALA A 450 -16.90 14.68 14.47
CA ALA A 450 -17.16 13.62 13.51
C ALA A 450 -16.88 14.07 12.06
N LEU A 451 -17.39 15.24 11.67
CA LEU A 451 -17.17 15.80 10.33
C LEU A 451 -15.69 16.15 10.10
N MET A 452 -15.04 16.72 11.11
CA MET A 452 -13.61 17.05 11.05
C MET A 452 -12.75 15.78 10.93
N ALA A 453 -13.08 14.71 11.67
CA ALA A 453 -12.40 13.43 11.56
C ALA A 453 -12.53 12.82 10.16
N ILE A 454 -13.71 12.88 9.53
CA ILE A 454 -13.91 12.39 8.15
C ILE A 454 -13.07 13.18 7.15
N LEU A 455 -13.05 14.52 7.25
CA LEU A 455 -12.23 15.37 6.35
C LEU A 455 -10.74 15.09 6.52
N LEU A 456 -10.27 14.93 7.75
CA LEU A 456 -8.88 14.56 8.05
C LEU A 456 -8.52 13.17 7.53
N LEU A 457 -9.45 12.20 7.62
CA LEU A 457 -9.25 10.88 7.05
C LEU A 457 -9.12 10.96 5.52
N ILE A 458 -9.98 11.74 4.85
CA ILE A 458 -9.88 11.99 3.40
C ILE A 458 -8.51 12.61 3.05
N LYS A 459 -8.06 13.61 3.81
CA LYS A 459 -6.75 14.25 3.64
C LYS A 459 -5.60 13.25 3.69
N VAL A 460 -5.61 12.35 4.68
CA VAL A 460 -4.58 11.30 4.83
C VAL A 460 -4.64 10.29 3.68
N MET A 461 -5.84 9.99 3.16
CA MET A 461 -6.02 9.07 2.03
C MET A 461 -5.56 9.64 0.68
N CYS A 462 -5.52 10.97 0.49
CA CYS A 462 -5.21 11.59 -0.81
C CYS A 462 -3.88 11.12 -1.45
N PRO A 463 -2.71 11.14 -0.76
CA PRO A 463 -1.45 10.65 -1.33
C PRO A 463 -1.49 9.15 -1.68
N MET A 464 -2.16 8.34 -0.85
CA MET A 464 -2.24 6.90 -1.04
C MET A 464 -3.18 6.51 -2.19
N LEU A 465 -4.31 7.20 -2.34
CA LEU A 465 -5.24 7.03 -3.46
C LEU A 465 -4.60 7.45 -4.79
N PHE A 466 -3.87 8.57 -4.78
CA PHE A 466 -3.07 9.00 -5.93
C PHE A 466 -2.04 7.93 -6.34
N LEU A 467 -1.30 7.38 -5.37
CA LEU A 467 -0.37 6.28 -5.62
C LEU A 467 -1.10 5.04 -6.19
N GLY A 468 -2.31 4.75 -5.72
CA GLY A 468 -3.16 3.68 -6.25
C GLY A 468 -3.46 3.85 -7.75
N VAL A 469 -3.74 5.07 -8.22
CA VAL A 469 -3.95 5.37 -9.65
C VAL A 469 -2.67 5.14 -10.45
N ILE A 470 -1.51 5.64 -9.98
CA ILE A 470 -0.22 5.44 -10.68
C ILE A 470 0.12 3.95 -10.73
N TYR A 471 -0.05 3.24 -9.62
CA TYR A 471 0.25 1.81 -9.56
C TYR A 471 -0.70 0.99 -10.44
N ALA A 472 -1.99 1.35 -10.50
CA ALA A 472 -2.93 0.77 -11.45
C ALA A 472 -2.52 1.04 -12.90
N ALA A 473 -1.96 2.22 -13.22
CA ALA A 473 -1.43 2.50 -14.55
C ALA A 473 -0.20 1.64 -14.89
N ILE A 474 0.71 1.41 -13.92
CA ILE A 474 1.84 0.48 -14.07
C ILE A 474 1.32 -0.95 -14.29
N GLN A 475 0.31 -1.39 -13.53
CA GLN A 475 -0.31 -2.71 -13.67
C GLN A 475 -1.02 -2.88 -15.02
N LEU A 476 -1.78 -1.89 -15.47
CA LEU A 476 -2.43 -1.90 -16.78
C LEU A 476 -1.39 -2.00 -17.90
N HIS A 477 -0.26 -1.31 -17.75
CA HIS A 477 0.82 -1.38 -18.72
C HIS A 477 1.53 -2.74 -18.75
N ASN A 478 1.80 -3.33 -17.58
CA ASN A 478 2.43 -4.66 -17.50
C ASN A 478 1.45 -5.82 -17.79
N GLY A 479 0.14 -5.59 -17.62
CA GLY A 479 -0.91 -6.60 -17.76
C GLY A 479 -1.62 -6.63 -19.11
N ASN A 480 -1.24 -5.77 -20.06
CA ASN A 480 -1.89 -5.65 -21.36
C ASN A 480 -0.91 -5.88 -22.53
N PRO A 481 -0.68 -7.16 -22.87
CA PRO A 481 -0.82 -7.57 -24.27
C PRO A 481 -1.39 -8.99 -24.39
N ASP A 482 -2.61 -9.22 -23.92
CA ASP A 482 -3.30 -10.51 -24.10
C ASP A 482 -4.81 -10.36 -23.93
N ASN A 483 -5.49 -9.74 -24.90
CA ASN A 483 -6.92 -9.95 -25.09
C ASN A 483 -7.26 -9.85 -26.58
N TYR A 484 -7.84 -10.94 -27.08
CA TYR A 484 -8.67 -11.03 -28.29
C TYR A 484 -8.05 -11.53 -29.61
N SER A 485 -7.78 -12.84 -29.70
CA SER A 485 -8.18 -13.58 -30.91
C SER A 485 -9.49 -14.31 -30.61
N SER A 486 -10.61 -13.79 -31.10
CA SER A 486 -11.90 -14.48 -31.08
C SER A 486 -11.83 -15.79 -31.84
N SER A 487 -12.51 -16.79 -31.27
CA SER A 487 -12.65 -18.18 -31.72
C SER A 487 -11.47 -19.09 -31.39
N ILE A 488 -11.81 -20.21 -30.74
CA ILE A 488 -10.95 -21.33 -30.32
C ILE A 488 -10.38 -21.22 -28.89
N ASN A 489 -11.24 -21.69 -27.96
CA ASN A 489 -10.97 -22.31 -26.65
C ASN A 489 -10.83 -21.41 -25.40
N SER A 490 -11.76 -21.66 -24.47
CA SER A 490 -12.14 -21.01 -23.21
C SER A 490 -11.06 -20.83 -22.12
N GLN A 491 -9.78 -21.03 -22.42
CA GLN A 491 -8.69 -20.99 -21.43
C GLN A 491 -7.85 -19.70 -21.46
N ARG A 492 -7.96 -18.85 -22.50
CA ARG A 492 -7.07 -17.69 -22.72
C ARG A 492 -7.47 -16.38 -22.01
N SER A 493 -8.75 -16.11 -21.76
CA SER A 493 -9.26 -14.90 -21.08
C SER A 493 -8.75 -14.71 -19.64
N LYS A 494 -8.22 -15.76 -19.01
CA LYS A 494 -7.76 -15.73 -17.62
C LYS A 494 -6.38 -15.05 -17.44
N ARG A 495 -5.54 -14.92 -18.49
CA ARG A 495 -4.09 -14.60 -18.39
C ARG A 495 -3.76 -13.15 -17.99
N GLY A 496 -4.45 -12.14 -18.52
CA GLY A 496 -4.26 -10.73 -18.12
C GLY A 496 -4.65 -10.46 -16.66
N TYR A 497 -5.77 -11.04 -16.22
CA TYR A 497 -6.21 -11.02 -14.81
C TYR A 497 -5.16 -11.65 -13.88
N HIS A 498 -4.47 -12.71 -14.32
CA HIS A 498 -3.43 -13.37 -13.53
C HIS A 498 -2.18 -12.51 -13.29
N SER A 499 -1.78 -11.64 -14.23
CA SER A 499 -0.60 -10.77 -14.04
C SER A 499 -0.82 -9.66 -13.01
N ILE A 500 -2.00 -9.04 -13.04
CA ILE A 500 -2.45 -8.03 -12.09
C ILE A 500 -2.67 -8.68 -10.71
N LEU A 501 -3.28 -9.88 -10.69
CA LEU A 501 -3.42 -10.68 -9.48
C LEU A 501 -2.05 -11.08 -8.91
N ALA A 502 -1.03 -11.30 -9.75
CA ALA A 502 0.32 -11.57 -9.29
C ALA A 502 0.96 -10.38 -8.61
N GLN A 503 0.88 -9.19 -9.21
CA GLN A 503 1.47 -7.99 -8.61
C GLN A 503 0.76 -7.56 -7.31
N THR A 504 -0.58 -7.67 -7.27
CA THR A 504 -1.38 -7.43 -6.06
C THR A 504 -1.20 -8.53 -5.00
N GLY A 505 -1.00 -9.78 -5.43
CA GLY A 505 -0.66 -10.91 -4.56
C GLY A 505 0.70 -10.73 -3.89
N VAL A 506 1.74 -10.33 -4.64
CA VAL A 506 3.07 -10.06 -4.06
C VAL A 506 3.03 -8.89 -3.08
N THR A 507 2.26 -7.82 -3.37
CA THR A 507 2.06 -6.74 -2.37
C THR A 507 1.35 -7.25 -1.10
N ALA A 508 0.39 -8.16 -1.24
CA ALA A 508 -0.29 -8.75 -0.08
C ALA A 508 0.68 -9.60 0.76
N VAL A 509 1.55 -10.39 0.13
CA VAL A 509 2.59 -11.18 0.82
C VAL A 509 3.58 -10.27 1.57
N LEU A 510 4.12 -9.25 0.90
CA LEU A 510 5.07 -8.31 1.52
C LEU A 510 4.45 -7.55 2.69
N SER A 511 3.17 -7.16 2.59
CA SER A 511 2.48 -6.48 3.68
C SER A 511 2.12 -7.41 4.84
N ASN A 512 1.86 -8.70 4.60
CA ASN A 512 1.71 -9.69 5.67
C ASN A 512 3.01 -9.83 6.49
N LEU A 513 4.18 -9.75 5.87
CA LEU A 513 5.46 -9.79 6.59
C LEU A 513 5.58 -8.62 7.57
N ILE A 514 5.21 -7.41 7.15
CA ILE A 514 5.19 -6.23 8.01
C ILE A 514 4.18 -6.42 9.16
N ALA A 515 2.99 -6.95 8.87
CA ALA A 515 1.96 -7.19 9.89
C ALA A 515 2.39 -8.21 10.95
N ILE A 516 3.00 -9.33 10.55
CA ILE A 516 3.55 -10.32 11.50
C ILE A 516 4.61 -9.69 12.40
N HIS A 517 5.48 -8.84 11.83
CA HIS A 517 6.53 -8.19 12.59
C HIS A 517 5.95 -7.32 13.72
N PHE A 518 4.95 -6.49 13.42
CA PHE A 518 4.27 -5.69 14.43
C PHE A 518 3.46 -6.53 15.42
N PHE A 519 2.90 -7.67 14.98
CA PHE A 519 2.20 -8.59 15.88
C PHE A 519 3.14 -9.16 16.95
N VAL A 520 4.34 -9.59 16.56
CA VAL A 520 5.35 -10.11 17.49
C VAL A 520 5.85 -9.03 18.45
N TRP A 521 5.82 -7.76 18.04
CA TRP A 521 6.22 -6.59 18.82
C TRP A 521 5.11 -5.97 19.68
N LEU A 522 3.93 -6.59 19.77
CA LEU A 522 2.88 -6.11 20.67
C LEU A 522 3.33 -6.14 22.13
N LYS A 523 3.14 -4.99 22.80
CA LYS A 523 3.49 -4.80 24.21
C LYS A 523 2.22 -4.82 25.05
N ASP A 524 2.21 -5.68 26.06
CA ASP A 524 1.14 -5.79 27.05
C ASP A 524 1.54 -5.22 28.41
N GLU A 525 2.80 -4.79 28.55
CA GLU A 525 3.40 -4.27 29.78
C GLU A 525 4.12 -2.95 29.49
N GLY A 526 4.22 -2.10 30.52
CA GLY A 526 4.83 -0.79 30.45
C GLY A 526 3.81 0.33 30.62
N SER A 527 4.10 1.50 30.06
CA SER A 527 3.16 2.62 30.14
C SER A 527 1.93 2.38 29.26
N TRP A 528 0.78 2.95 29.65
CA TRP A 528 -0.43 2.95 28.81
C TRP A 528 -0.17 3.48 27.39
N LEU A 529 0.77 4.42 27.26
CA LEU A 529 1.20 4.97 25.98
C LEU A 529 1.96 3.94 25.14
N ASP A 530 2.87 3.18 25.73
CA ASP A 530 3.63 2.14 25.02
C ASP A 530 2.71 1.01 24.54
N ILE A 531 1.74 0.62 25.37
CA ILE A 531 0.73 -0.38 25.02
C ILE A 531 -0.12 0.15 23.86
N GLY A 532 -0.69 1.34 23.99
CA GLY A 532 -1.55 1.95 22.97
C GLY A 532 -0.84 2.21 21.64
N THR A 533 0.44 2.60 21.67
CA THR A 533 1.25 2.82 20.46
C THR A 533 1.56 1.51 19.75
N SER A 534 1.90 0.44 20.47
CA SER A 534 2.16 -0.88 19.88
C SER A 534 0.91 -1.44 19.17
N ILE A 535 -0.26 -1.31 19.79
CA ILE A 535 -1.55 -1.71 19.20
C ILE A 535 -1.85 -0.86 17.96
N SER A 536 -1.65 0.45 18.05
CA SER A 536 -1.88 1.37 16.92
C SER A 536 -0.97 1.04 15.74
N HIS A 537 0.31 0.75 15.96
CA HIS A 537 1.24 0.35 14.89
C HIS A 537 0.77 -0.92 14.19
N TYR A 538 0.33 -1.92 14.95
CA TYR A 538 -0.19 -3.17 14.38
C TYR A 538 -1.46 -2.94 13.55
N VAL A 539 -2.41 -2.17 14.07
CA VAL A 539 -3.65 -1.83 13.34
C VAL A 539 -3.35 -1.02 12.08
N ILE A 540 -2.42 -0.08 12.14
CA ILE A 540 -2.00 0.71 10.96
C ILE A 540 -1.36 -0.20 9.91
N ALA A 541 -0.48 -1.12 10.30
CA ALA A 541 0.15 -2.06 9.37
C ALA A 541 -0.88 -2.96 8.65
N MET A 542 -1.87 -3.48 9.39
CA MET A 542 -2.99 -4.23 8.79
C MET A 542 -3.90 -3.36 7.93
N SER A 543 -4.13 -2.10 8.32
CA SER A 543 -4.97 -1.17 7.56
C SER A 543 -4.29 -0.78 6.25
N ILE A 544 -2.97 -0.58 6.26
CA ILE A 544 -2.16 -0.26 5.09
C ILE A 544 -2.20 -1.40 4.06
N SER A 545 -2.17 -2.67 4.49
CA SER A 545 -2.25 -3.81 3.56
C SER A 545 -3.60 -3.86 2.84
N LEU A 546 -4.69 -3.72 3.60
CA LEU A 546 -6.05 -3.70 3.06
C LEU A 546 -6.28 -2.46 2.19
N ALA A 547 -5.83 -1.29 2.64
CA ALA A 547 -5.91 -0.04 1.91
C ALA A 547 -5.14 -0.11 0.59
N GLY A 548 -3.93 -0.70 0.59
CA GLY A 548 -3.16 -0.94 -0.62
C GLY A 548 -3.96 -1.70 -1.67
N PHE A 549 -4.59 -2.82 -1.29
CA PHE A 549 -5.45 -3.59 -2.19
C PHE A 549 -6.64 -2.76 -2.71
N LEU A 550 -7.37 -2.09 -1.82
CA LEU A 550 -8.52 -1.25 -2.21
C LEU A 550 -8.11 -0.10 -3.13
N PHE A 551 -7.00 0.57 -2.86
CA PHE A 551 -6.51 1.68 -3.68
C PHE A 551 -6.08 1.24 -5.06
N THR A 552 -5.53 0.02 -5.22
CA THR A 552 -5.26 -0.53 -6.55
C THR A 552 -6.54 -0.78 -7.35
N LEU A 553 -7.57 -1.33 -6.72
CA LEU A 553 -8.86 -1.59 -7.36
C LEU A 553 -9.56 -0.29 -7.75
N LEU A 554 -9.63 0.66 -6.82
CA LEU A 554 -10.19 1.98 -7.07
C LEU A 554 -9.41 2.70 -8.18
N GLY A 555 -8.07 2.69 -8.12
CA GLY A 555 -7.23 3.32 -9.14
C GLY A 555 -7.50 2.78 -10.54
N ARG A 556 -7.73 1.47 -10.67
CA ARG A 556 -8.11 0.85 -11.95
C ARG A 556 -9.47 1.34 -12.44
N GLU A 557 -10.49 1.27 -11.60
CA GLU A 557 -11.83 1.74 -11.96
C GLU A 557 -11.81 3.23 -12.35
N MET A 558 -11.02 4.04 -11.66
CA MET A 558 -10.87 5.48 -11.94
C MET A 558 -10.23 5.74 -13.31
N LEU A 559 -9.31 4.89 -13.76
CA LEU A 559 -8.69 4.97 -15.08
C LEU A 559 -9.64 4.49 -16.19
N SER A 560 -10.43 3.44 -15.96
CA SER A 560 -11.29 2.82 -17.00
C SER A 560 -12.68 3.43 -17.12
N PHE A 561 -13.24 4.01 -16.06
CA PHE A 561 -14.63 4.44 -16.02
C PHE A 561 -14.90 5.61 -16.98
N SER A 562 -15.88 5.45 -17.89
CA SER A 562 -16.35 6.52 -18.77
C SER A 562 -17.87 6.47 -18.92
N VAL A 563 -18.52 7.64 -18.88
CA VAL A 563 -20.00 7.71 -18.78
C VAL A 563 -20.71 7.74 -20.14
N ASN A 564 -20.05 8.08 -21.25
CA ASN A 564 -20.61 7.88 -22.60
C ASN A 564 -19.57 8.26 -23.67
N SER A 565 -19.08 7.31 -24.48
CA SER A 565 -18.13 7.59 -25.57
C SER A 565 -18.69 8.61 -26.58
N ASN A 566 -20.01 8.64 -26.76
CA ASN A 566 -20.71 9.55 -27.69
C ASN A 566 -20.68 11.03 -27.27
N ILE A 567 -20.62 11.36 -25.98
CA ILE A 567 -20.55 12.76 -25.52
C ILE A 567 -19.14 13.31 -25.72
N ASN A 568 -18.12 12.53 -25.37
CA ASN A 568 -16.72 12.90 -25.57
C ASN A 568 -16.38 13.10 -27.06
N GLN A 569 -16.89 12.22 -27.93
CA GLN A 569 -16.73 12.38 -29.38
C GLN A 569 -17.46 13.61 -29.92
N LYS A 570 -18.64 13.94 -29.39
CA LYS A 570 -19.36 15.18 -29.77
C LYS A 570 -18.63 16.43 -29.28
N LEU A 571 -18.12 16.45 -28.05
CA LEU A 571 -17.35 17.58 -27.51
C LEU A 571 -16.04 17.80 -28.27
N LEU A 572 -15.31 16.73 -28.62
CA LEU A 572 -14.12 16.79 -29.47
C LEU A 572 -14.46 17.34 -30.87
N LYS A 573 -15.58 16.93 -31.47
CA LYS A 573 -16.04 17.45 -32.77
C LYS A 573 -16.48 18.91 -32.73
N VAL A 574 -17.09 19.37 -31.63
CA VAL A 574 -17.53 20.77 -31.47
C VAL A 574 -16.34 21.70 -31.20
N SER A 575 -15.40 21.28 -30.35
CA SER A 575 -14.15 22.03 -30.09
C SER A 575 -13.35 22.28 -31.36
N ASN A 576 -13.31 21.31 -32.29
CA ASN A 576 -12.55 21.44 -33.52
C ASN A 576 -13.34 22.18 -34.64
N LYS A 577 -14.63 22.47 -34.44
CA LYS A 577 -15.50 23.17 -35.41
C LYS A 577 -15.63 24.67 -35.16
N HIS A 578 -15.26 25.15 -33.97
CA HIS A 578 -15.29 26.57 -33.61
C HIS A 578 -13.91 27.25 -33.70
N VAL A 579 -13.04 26.65 -34.51
CA VAL A 579 -11.83 27.24 -35.09
C VAL A 579 -12.01 27.10 -36.60
#